data_AF-A0A7X9HBI4-F1
#
_entry.id   AF-A0A7X9HBI4-F1
#
_cell.length_a   1.000
_cell.length_b   1.000
_cell.length_c   1.000
_cell.angle_alpha   90.00
_cell.angle_beta   90.00
_cell.angle_gamma   90.00
#
_symmetry.space_group_name_H-M   'P 1'
#
loop_
_entity.id
_entity.type
_entity.pdbx_description
1 polymer ?
#
loop_
_entity_poly.entity_id
_entity_poly.type
_entity_poly.pdbx_seq_one_letter_code
_entity_poly.pdbx_strand_id
1 'polypeptide(L)'
;MSLLMPDSGLVFWMLISFGIVFAILAKYGFPVIMSKVEDRENQINDFLQKVNNAEAILAELKTEGDNLISKAKEEQGRILKDAMQRYEKIIKEAQQEAENILQKKLLEANELIRIEKENAVRDIRKQVTELSLNIAEKVLLKKLEDEKEQIELINRILEEYSPN
;
A
#
# COMPACT_ATOMS: atom_id res chain seq x y z
N MET A 1 41.05 -50.44 98.89
CA MET A 1 41.26 -50.01 97.49
C MET A 1 40.53 -50.98 96.55
N SER A 2 39.19 -50.92 96.48
CA SER A 2 38.39 -51.66 95.49
C SER A 2 37.11 -50.92 95.07
N LEU A 3 37.10 -49.59 95.22
CA LEU A 3 35.92 -48.75 94.94
C LEU A 3 36.11 -47.82 93.71
N LEU A 4 37.16 -48.04 92.92
CA LEU A 4 37.50 -47.21 91.75
C LEU A 4 37.55 -47.99 90.44
N MET A 5 37.23 -49.29 90.45
CA MET A 5 36.97 -50.03 89.23
C MET A 5 35.48 -50.31 89.17
N PRO A 6 34.74 -49.76 88.18
CA PRO A 6 33.37 -50.18 87.96
C PRO A 6 33.36 -51.70 87.79
N ASP A 7 32.36 -52.35 88.39
CA ASP A 7 32.15 -53.79 88.30
C ASP A 7 32.27 -54.20 86.82
N SER A 8 33.20 -55.09 86.47
CA SER A 8 33.56 -55.36 85.07
C SER A 8 32.36 -55.85 84.25
N GLY A 9 31.36 -56.44 84.91
CA GLY A 9 30.07 -56.78 84.31
C GLY A 9 29.23 -55.57 83.89
N LEU A 10 29.21 -54.47 84.66
CA LEU A 10 28.49 -53.24 84.32
C LEU A 10 29.11 -52.56 83.09
N VAL A 11 30.45 -52.53 83.01
CA VAL A 11 31.16 -51.95 81.85
C VAL A 11 30.88 -52.77 80.58
N PHE A 12 30.84 -54.10 80.68
CA PHE A 12 30.51 -54.98 79.55
C PHE A 12 29.10 -54.75 79.01
N TRP A 13 28.08 -54.72 79.88
CA TRP A 13 26.70 -54.46 79.47
C TRP A 13 26.50 -53.02 78.96
N MET A 14 27.21 -52.04 79.51
CA MET A 14 27.23 -50.66 79.02
C MET A 14 27.83 -50.54 77.62
N LEU A 15 28.91 -51.27 77.33
CA LEU A 15 29.53 -51.27 76.01
C LEU A 15 28.62 -51.92 74.96
N ILE A 16 27.92 -53.00 75.33
CA ILE A 16 26.94 -53.66 74.45
C ILE A 16 25.74 -52.75 74.18
N SER A 17 25.17 -52.13 75.21
CA SER A 17 24.03 -51.23 75.03
C SER A 17 24.41 -49.99 74.21
N PHE A 18 25.59 -49.42 74.45
CA PHE A 18 26.16 -48.35 73.63
C PHE A 18 26.38 -48.81 72.18
N GLY A 19 26.92 -50.00 71.96
CA GLY A 19 27.16 -50.56 70.64
C GLY A 19 25.87 -50.78 69.83
N ILE A 20 24.80 -51.26 70.49
CA ILE A 20 23.48 -51.42 69.85
C ILE A 20 22.91 -50.07 69.44
N VAL A 21 22.92 -49.08 70.35
CA VAL A 21 22.44 -47.72 70.04
C VAL A 21 23.28 -47.07 68.94
N PHE A 22 24.61 -47.22 69.00
CA PHE A 22 25.53 -46.71 67.98
C PHE A 22 25.27 -47.37 66.62
N ALA A 23 25.05 -48.68 66.56
CA ALA A 23 24.73 -49.38 65.31
C ALA A 23 23.39 -48.90 64.71
N ILE A 24 22.39 -48.65 65.55
CA ILE A 24 21.10 -48.09 65.12
C ILE A 24 21.29 -46.66 64.59
N LEU A 25 22.04 -45.81 65.29
CA LEU A 25 22.30 -44.44 64.84
C LEU A 25 23.15 -44.41 63.57
N ALA A 26 24.19 -45.24 63.47
CA ALA A 26 25.04 -45.40 62.30
C ALA A 26 24.21 -45.83 61.07
N LYS A 27 23.31 -46.80 61.25
CA LYS A 27 22.51 -47.36 60.15
C LYS A 27 21.29 -46.53 59.77
N TYR A 28 20.67 -45.81 60.71
CA TYR A 28 19.40 -45.10 60.48
C TYR A 28 19.48 -43.59 60.70
N GLY A 29 20.27 -43.11 61.66
CA GLY A 29 20.37 -41.68 61.98
C GLY A 29 21.20 -40.88 60.96
N PHE A 30 22.45 -41.29 60.76
CA PHE A 30 23.35 -40.62 59.82
C PHE A 30 22.85 -40.54 58.37
N PRO A 31 22.29 -41.62 57.75
CA PRO A 31 21.82 -41.52 56.38
C PRO A 31 20.64 -40.56 56.22
N VAL A 32 19.74 -40.45 57.21
CA VAL A 32 18.62 -39.50 57.17
C VAL A 32 19.12 -38.05 57.21
N ILE A 33 20.12 -37.76 58.04
CA ILE A 33 20.69 -36.41 58.14
C ILE A 33 21.41 -36.04 56.85
N MET A 34 22.22 -36.96 56.30
CA MET A 34 22.94 -36.72 55.05
C MET A 34 21.98 -36.50 53.88
N SER A 35 20.94 -37.34 53.75
CA SER A 35 19.89 -37.18 52.74
C SER A 35 19.19 -35.83 52.85
N LYS A 36 18.91 -35.33 54.06
CA LYS A 36 18.28 -34.00 54.24
C LYS A 36 19.18 -32.84 53.84
N VAL A 37 20.50 -32.98 53.99
CA VAL A 37 21.47 -31.96 53.57
C VAL A 37 21.63 -31.97 52.05
N GLU A 38 21.76 -33.16 51.47
CA GLU A 38 21.85 -33.36 50.01
C GLU A 38 20.57 -32.89 49.29
N ASP A 39 19.39 -33.16 49.85
CA ASP A 39 18.11 -32.63 49.34
C ASP A 39 18.11 -31.10 49.28
N ARG A 40 18.64 -30.43 50.31
CA ARG A 40 18.73 -28.96 50.34
C ARG A 40 19.73 -28.43 49.33
N GLU A 41 20.89 -29.07 49.21
CA GLU A 41 21.91 -28.70 48.24
C GLU A 41 21.38 -28.84 46.81
N ASN A 42 20.73 -29.96 46.50
CA ASN A 42 20.09 -30.21 45.21
C ASN A 42 18.97 -29.21 44.91
N GLN A 43 18.14 -28.87 45.90
CA GLN A 43 17.12 -27.83 45.73
C GLN A 43 17.75 -26.48 45.40
N ILE A 44 18.78 -26.06 46.13
CA ILE A 44 19.45 -24.77 45.90
C ILE A 44 20.07 -24.75 44.49
N ASN A 45 20.74 -25.84 44.09
CA ASN A 45 21.33 -25.96 42.76
C ASN A 45 20.26 -25.90 41.65
N ASP A 46 19.14 -26.61 41.81
CA ASP A 46 18.03 -26.58 40.86
C ASP A 46 17.37 -25.19 40.79
N PHE A 47 17.20 -24.51 41.93
CA PHE A 47 16.71 -23.13 41.98
C PHE A 47 17.66 -22.18 41.25
N LEU A 48 18.97 -22.24 41.52
CA LEU A 48 19.96 -21.41 40.84
C LEU A 48 19.99 -21.67 39.33
N GLN A 49 19.91 -22.94 38.92
CA GLN A 49 19.85 -23.31 37.51
C GLN A 49 18.59 -22.76 36.84
N LYS A 50 17.43 -22.84 37.49
CA LYS A 50 16.17 -22.26 36.99
C LYS A 50 16.25 -20.74 36.86
N VAL A 51 16.86 -20.05 37.82
CA VAL A 51 17.05 -18.60 37.77
C VAL A 51 17.94 -18.23 36.57
N ASN A 52 19.10 -18.88 36.43
CA ASN A 52 20.01 -18.63 35.31
C ASN A 52 19.35 -18.92 33.94
N ASN A 53 18.59 -20.01 33.83
CA ASN A 53 17.87 -20.34 32.61
C ASN A 53 16.76 -19.31 32.31
N ALA A 54 16.04 -18.84 33.32
CA ALA A 54 15.03 -17.81 33.14
C ALA A 54 15.64 -16.49 32.68
N GLU A 55 16.77 -16.09 33.25
CA GLU A 55 17.50 -14.88 32.81
C GLU A 55 18.00 -15.01 31.37
N ALA A 56 18.54 -16.18 30.99
CA ALA A 56 18.98 -16.44 29.63
C ALA A 56 17.82 -16.37 28.62
N ILE A 57 16.68 -17.02 28.93
CA ILE A 57 15.47 -16.97 28.09
C ILE A 57 14.94 -15.53 27.98
N LEU A 58 14.93 -14.77 29.08
CA LEU A 58 14.51 -13.36 29.06
C LEU A 58 15.42 -12.48 28.19
N ALA A 59 16.73 -12.72 28.23
CA ALA A 59 17.69 -12.00 27.39
C ALA A 59 17.51 -12.36 25.89
N GLU A 60 17.28 -13.63 25.59
CA GLU A 60 16.98 -14.11 24.24
C GLU A 60 15.68 -13.50 23.71
N LEU A 61 14.60 -13.57 24.49
CA LEU A 61 13.29 -12.99 24.12
C LEU A 61 13.36 -11.47 23.90
N LYS A 62 14.16 -10.75 24.71
CA LYS A 62 14.39 -9.31 24.49
C LYS A 62 15.09 -9.07 23.16
N THR A 63 16.14 -9.84 22.88
CA THR A 63 16.91 -9.72 21.64
C THR A 63 16.05 -10.07 20.42
N GLU A 64 15.24 -11.12 20.50
CA GLU A 64 14.31 -11.51 19.46
C GLU A 64 13.21 -10.47 19.27
N GLY A 65 12.67 -9.90 20.37
CA GLY A 65 11.71 -8.81 20.34
C GLY A 65 12.26 -7.56 19.67
N ASP A 66 13.47 -7.13 20.01
CA ASP A 66 14.13 -5.98 19.39
C ASP A 66 14.39 -6.23 17.89
N ASN A 67 14.82 -7.44 17.53
CA ASN A 67 14.99 -7.84 16.14
C ASN A 67 13.67 -7.84 15.37
N LEU A 68 12.58 -8.31 15.98
CA LEU A 68 11.24 -8.31 15.38
C LEU A 68 10.75 -6.88 15.15
N ILE A 69 10.94 -5.98 16.12
CA ILE A 69 10.59 -4.56 15.99
C ILE A 69 11.43 -3.91 14.88
N SER A 70 12.72 -4.22 14.79
CA SER A 70 13.59 -3.70 13.73
C SER A 70 13.13 -4.17 12.34
N LYS A 71 12.84 -5.47 12.19
CA LYS A 71 12.30 -6.04 10.94
C LYS A 71 10.96 -5.41 10.56
N ALA A 72 10.06 -5.23 11.52
CA ALA A 72 8.77 -4.60 11.29
C ALA A 72 8.92 -3.14 10.82
N LYS A 73 9.85 -2.37 11.39
CA LYS A 73 10.17 -1.01 10.95
C LYS A 73 10.76 -0.97 9.54
N GLU A 74 11.65 -1.90 9.22
CA GLU A 74 12.24 -2.02 7.88
C GLU A 74 11.17 -2.36 6.84
N GLU A 75 10.31 -3.32 7.15
CA GLU A 75 9.21 -3.72 6.27
C GLU A 75 8.19 -2.59 6.10
N GLN A 76 7.84 -1.88 7.18
CA GLN A 76 7.00 -0.70 7.11
C GLN A 76 7.62 0.38 6.21
N GLY A 77 8.91 0.64 6.36
CA GLY A 77 9.64 1.59 5.51
C GLY A 77 9.61 1.18 4.04
N ARG A 78 9.78 -0.11 3.75
CA ARG A 78 9.68 -0.66 2.39
C ARG A 78 8.28 -0.49 1.81
N ILE A 79 7.24 -0.85 2.56
CA ILE A 79 5.84 -0.71 2.13
C ILE A 79 5.51 0.75 1.84
N LEU A 80 5.95 1.68 2.70
CA LEU A 80 5.71 3.11 2.50
C LEU A 80 6.41 3.62 1.24
N LYS A 81 7.68 3.22 1.02
CA LYS A 81 8.44 3.59 -0.18
C LYS A 81 7.79 3.05 -1.45
N ASP A 82 7.39 1.78 -1.46
CA ASP A 82 6.72 1.16 -2.60
C ASP A 82 5.37 1.82 -2.88
N ALA A 83 4.61 2.18 -1.83
CA ALA A 83 3.37 2.92 -1.96
C ALA A 83 3.59 4.32 -2.56
N MET A 84 4.60 5.06 -2.10
CA MET A 84 4.95 6.37 -2.66
C MET A 84 5.36 6.28 -4.12
N GLN A 85 6.20 5.30 -4.49
CA GLN A 85 6.61 5.09 -5.88
C GLN A 85 5.43 4.73 -6.78
N ARG A 86 4.51 3.87 -6.32
CA ARG A 86 3.29 3.53 -7.05
C ARG A 86 2.38 4.75 -7.20
N TYR A 87 2.23 5.54 -6.14
CA TYR A 87 1.45 6.76 -6.16
C TYR A 87 1.99 7.76 -7.20
N GLU A 88 3.29 8.06 -7.15
CA GLU A 88 3.93 8.94 -8.13
C GLU A 88 3.77 8.43 -9.57
N LYS A 89 3.91 7.12 -9.78
CA LYS A 89 3.68 6.49 -11.08
C LYS A 89 2.25 6.69 -11.56
N ILE A 90 1.25 6.45 -10.70
CA ILE A 90 -0.17 6.64 -11.03
C ILE A 90 -0.45 8.11 -11.39
N ILE A 91 0.09 9.05 -10.62
CA ILE A 91 -0.10 10.48 -10.91
C ILE A 91 0.52 10.85 -12.26
N LYS A 92 1.72 10.34 -12.55
CA LYS A 92 2.39 10.59 -13.84
C LYS A 92 1.64 9.96 -15.02
N GLU A 93 1.16 8.73 -14.87
CA GLU A 93 0.35 8.06 -15.89
C GLU A 93 -0.97 8.80 -16.13
N ALA A 94 -1.65 9.23 -15.07
CA ALA A 94 -2.88 10.01 -15.18
C ALA A 94 -2.66 11.38 -15.84
N GLN A 95 -1.55 12.07 -15.54
CA GLN A 95 -1.17 13.32 -16.20
C GLN A 95 -0.91 13.10 -17.70
N GLN A 96 -0.14 12.07 -18.04
CA GLN A 96 0.16 11.73 -19.44
C GLN A 96 -1.11 11.37 -20.23
N GLU A 97 -2.02 10.61 -19.62
CA GLU A 97 -3.30 10.26 -20.22
C GLU A 97 -4.19 11.49 -20.41
N ALA A 98 -4.25 12.38 -19.41
CA ALA A 98 -4.98 13.64 -19.50
C ALA A 98 -4.44 14.54 -20.63
N GLU A 99 -3.12 14.66 -20.77
CA GLU A 99 -2.50 15.40 -21.88
C GLU A 99 -2.85 14.80 -23.24
N ASN A 100 -2.82 13.46 -23.37
CA ASN A 100 -3.18 12.77 -24.60
C ASN A 100 -4.67 13.00 -24.96
N ILE A 101 -5.57 12.90 -23.98
CA ILE A 101 -7.00 13.17 -24.16
C ILE A 101 -7.21 14.63 -24.56
N LEU A 102 -6.53 15.57 -23.92
CA LEU A 102 -6.62 16.99 -24.22
C LEU A 102 -6.17 17.29 -25.65
N GLN A 103 -5.04 16.74 -26.08
CA GLN A 103 -4.54 16.90 -27.45
C GLN A 103 -5.54 16.33 -28.47
N LYS A 104 -6.08 15.14 -28.20
CA LYS A 104 -7.11 14.52 -29.06
C LYS A 104 -8.35 15.41 -29.15
N LYS A 105 -8.83 15.94 -28.02
CA LYS A 105 -10.00 16.84 -27.99
C LYS A 105 -9.75 18.17 -28.70
N LEU A 106 -8.54 18.71 -28.60
CA LEU A 106 -8.15 19.91 -29.35
C LEU A 106 -8.14 19.65 -30.87
N LEU A 107 -7.62 18.52 -31.32
CA LEU A 107 -7.66 18.14 -32.73
C LEU A 107 -9.09 17.97 -33.23
N GLU A 108 -9.94 17.25 -32.48
CA GLU A 108 -11.37 17.11 -32.77
C GLU A 108 -12.08 18.47 -32.85
N ALA A 109 -11.82 19.36 -31.89
CA ALA A 109 -12.42 20.69 -31.86
C ALA A 109 -11.97 21.57 -33.04
N ASN A 110 -10.69 21.54 -33.41
CA ASN A 110 -10.18 22.28 -34.57
C ASN A 110 -10.81 21.79 -35.88
N GLU A 111 -10.99 20.48 -36.02
CA GLU A 111 -11.64 19.92 -37.21
C GLU A 111 -13.12 20.31 -37.28
N LEU A 112 -13.84 20.27 -36.14
CA LEU A 112 -15.21 20.77 -36.07
C LEU A 112 -15.31 22.25 -36.43
N ILE A 113 -14.40 23.09 -35.92
CA ILE A 113 -14.34 24.52 -36.26
C ILE A 113 -14.09 24.72 -37.76
N ARG A 114 -13.21 23.90 -38.37
CA ARG A 114 -12.93 23.97 -39.80
C ARG A 114 -14.18 23.65 -40.64
N ILE A 115 -14.88 22.57 -40.29
CA ILE A 115 -16.13 22.16 -40.95
C ILE A 115 -17.19 23.25 -40.79
N GLU A 116 -17.36 23.79 -39.58
CA GLU A 116 -18.34 24.82 -39.30
C GLU A 116 -18.05 26.12 -40.08
N LYS A 117 -16.77 26.48 -40.21
CA LYS A 117 -16.34 27.61 -41.03
C LYS A 117 -16.66 27.41 -42.51
N GLU A 118 -16.43 26.21 -43.04
CA GLU A 118 -16.79 25.87 -44.43
C GLU A 118 -18.31 25.93 -44.65
N ASN A 119 -19.10 25.47 -43.69
CA ASN A 119 -20.56 25.57 -43.72
C ASN A 119 -21.03 27.03 -43.68
N ALA A 120 -20.49 27.84 -42.76
CA ALA A 120 -20.81 29.26 -42.66
C ALA A 120 -20.48 30.02 -43.97
N VAL A 121 -19.33 29.72 -44.59
CA VAL A 121 -18.97 30.32 -45.90
C VAL A 121 -19.95 29.89 -47.00
N ARG A 122 -20.39 28.63 -46.99
CA ARG A 122 -21.39 28.11 -47.94
C ARG A 122 -22.74 28.80 -47.76
N ASP A 123 -23.16 29.02 -46.53
CA ASP A 123 -24.43 29.69 -46.21
C ASP A 123 -24.39 31.18 -46.57
N ILE A 124 -23.26 31.87 -46.32
CA ILE A 124 -23.05 33.24 -46.80
C ILE A 124 -23.17 33.30 -48.32
N ARG A 125 -22.52 32.38 -49.05
CA ARG A 125 -22.62 32.32 -50.52
C ARG A 125 -24.06 32.15 -50.99
N LYS A 126 -24.85 31.27 -50.35
CA LYS A 126 -26.27 31.10 -50.66
C LYS A 126 -27.06 32.39 -50.45
N GLN A 127 -26.89 33.06 -49.31
CA GLN A 127 -27.56 34.32 -49.01
C GLN A 127 -27.19 35.43 -50.00
N VAL A 128 -25.92 35.50 -50.40
CA VAL A 128 -25.47 36.48 -51.42
C VAL A 128 -26.07 36.19 -52.78
N THR A 129 -26.15 34.91 -53.19
CA THR A 129 -26.80 34.52 -54.46
C THR A 129 -28.28 34.89 -54.46
N GLU A 130 -29.00 34.61 -53.37
CA GLU A 130 -30.41 34.95 -53.23
C GLU A 130 -30.64 36.46 -53.24
N LEU A 131 -29.80 37.23 -52.54
CA LEU A 131 -29.84 38.70 -52.59
C LEU A 131 -29.55 39.23 -54.00
N SER A 132 -28.58 38.65 -54.69
CA SER A 132 -28.21 39.05 -56.06
C SER A 132 -29.33 38.77 -57.05
N LEU A 133 -30.01 37.62 -56.93
CA LEU A 133 -31.19 37.28 -57.72
C LEU A 133 -32.34 38.26 -57.46
N ASN A 134 -32.62 38.58 -56.19
CA ASN A 134 -33.64 39.57 -55.82
C ASN A 134 -33.33 40.97 -56.39
N ILE A 135 -32.05 41.40 -56.37
CA ILE A 135 -31.63 42.68 -56.96
C ILE A 135 -31.78 42.62 -58.49
N ALA A 136 -31.34 41.54 -59.14
CA ALA A 136 -31.48 41.36 -60.58
C ALA A 136 -32.95 41.38 -61.02
N GLU A 137 -33.83 40.70 -60.28
CA GLU A 137 -35.28 40.72 -60.49
C GLU A 137 -35.84 42.15 -60.40
N LYS A 138 -35.51 42.88 -59.33
CA LYS A 138 -35.94 44.29 -59.17
C LYS A 138 -35.42 45.21 -60.27
N VAL A 139 -34.16 45.04 -60.70
CA VAL A 139 -33.57 45.84 -61.79
C VAL A 139 -34.25 45.50 -63.12
N LEU A 140 -34.48 44.22 -63.41
CA LEU A 140 -35.18 43.77 -64.61
C LEU A 140 -36.61 44.31 -64.66
N LEU A 141 -37.37 44.20 -63.56
CA LEU A 141 -38.71 44.76 -63.46
C LEU A 141 -38.71 46.27 -63.73
N LYS A 142 -37.76 47.02 -63.16
CA LYS A 142 -37.63 48.46 -63.40
C LYS A 142 -37.26 48.81 -64.86
N LYS A 143 -36.41 48.01 -65.52
CA LYS A 143 -36.08 48.19 -66.93
C LYS A 143 -37.26 47.81 -67.86
N LEU A 144 -38.10 46.86 -67.45
CA LEU A 144 -39.32 46.47 -68.19
C LEU A 144 -40.46 47.48 -68.06
N GLU A 145 -40.43 48.36 -67.06
CA GLU A 145 -41.38 49.50 -66.95
C GLU A 145 -41.10 50.60 -68.00
N ASP A 146 -39.90 50.65 -68.58
CA ASP A 146 -39.55 51.58 -69.65
C ASP A 146 -39.74 50.92 -71.02
N GLU A 147 -40.75 51.38 -71.77
CA GLU A 147 -41.16 50.85 -73.07
C GLU A 147 -40.01 50.81 -74.09
N LYS A 148 -39.05 51.75 -74.01
CA LYS A 148 -37.87 51.78 -74.90
C LYS A 148 -36.88 50.68 -74.58
N GLU A 149 -36.56 50.48 -73.30
CA GLU A 149 -35.62 49.43 -72.87
C GLU A 149 -36.22 48.02 -73.04
N GLN A 150 -37.55 47.88 -72.88
CA GLN A 150 -38.26 46.63 -73.15
C GLN A 150 -38.14 46.18 -74.62
N ILE A 151 -38.36 47.10 -75.56
CA ILE A 151 -38.26 46.80 -77.00
C ILE A 151 -36.80 46.47 -77.37
N GLU A 152 -35.82 47.19 -76.82
CA GLU A 152 -34.39 46.91 -77.01
C GLU A 152 -34.01 45.52 -76.48
N LEU A 153 -34.52 45.12 -75.31
CA LEU A 153 -34.29 43.80 -74.72
C LEU A 153 -34.88 42.67 -75.60
N ILE A 154 -36.09 42.87 -76.12
CA ILE A 154 -36.75 41.92 -77.04
C ILE A 154 -35.91 41.75 -78.31
N ASN A 155 -35.46 42.85 -78.91
CA ASN A 155 -34.64 42.80 -80.12
C ASN A 155 -33.31 42.07 -79.87
N ARG A 156 -32.68 42.29 -78.70
CA ARG A 156 -31.42 41.63 -78.33
C ARG A 156 -31.58 40.13 -78.10
N ILE A 157 -32.67 39.70 -77.44
CA ILE A 157 -32.99 38.27 -77.25
C ILE A 157 -33.32 37.62 -78.61
N LEU A 158 -34.02 38.32 -79.50
CA LEU A 158 -34.32 37.84 -80.85
C LEU A 158 -33.05 37.74 -81.73
N GLU A 159 -32.05 38.59 -81.52
CA GLU A 159 -30.71 38.47 -82.13
C GLU A 159 -29.92 37.29 -81.57
N GLU A 160 -29.96 37.06 -80.25
CA GLU A 160 -29.23 35.96 -79.59
C GLU A 160 -29.84 34.58 -79.90
N TYR A 161 -31.17 34.50 -80.07
CA TYR A 161 -31.89 33.30 -80.48
C TYR A 161 -32.13 33.18 -81.98
N SER A 162 -31.79 34.18 -82.80
CA SER A 162 -31.75 34.02 -84.25
C SER A 162 -30.53 33.16 -84.58
N PRO A 163 -30.74 31.91 -85.03
CA PRO A 163 -29.64 31.10 -85.51
C PRO A 163 -29.06 31.79 -86.75
N ASN A 164 -27.74 31.74 -86.90
CA ASN A 164 -27.23 31.61 -88.27
C ASN A 164 -27.78 30.31 -88.85
#